data_AF-A0A1G6Q785-F1
#
_entry.id   AF-A0A1G6Q785-F1
#
_cell.length_a   1.000
_cell.length_b   1.000
_cell.length_c   1.000
_cell.angle_alpha   90.00
_cell.angle_beta   90.00
_cell.angle_gamma   90.00
#
_symmetry.space_group_name_H-M   'P 1'
#
loop_
_entity.id
_entity.type
_entity.pdbx_description
1 polymer ?
#
loop_
_entity_poly.entity_id
_entity_poly.type
_entity_poly.pdbx_seq_one_letter_code
_entity_poly.pdbx_strand_id
1 'polypeptide(L)' 'MTTSEYAVGTIAACAFAAVLYKVVNSGPVLSALQSLVEDALDAKF' A
#
# COMPACT_ATOMS: atom_id res chain seq x y z
N MET A 1 -24.67 -22.98 3.64
CA MET A 1 -23.53 -22.04 3.56
C MET A 1 -23.06 -22.06 2.12
N THR A 2 -23.23 -20.95 1.41
CA THR A 2 -23.13 -20.95 -0.05
C THR A 2 -21.69 -20.65 -0.47
N THR A 3 -21.16 -21.42 -1.40
CA THR A 3 -19.83 -21.25 -2.02
C THR A 3 -19.62 -19.87 -2.64
N SER A 4 -20.71 -19.18 -3.00
CA SER A 4 -20.69 -17.85 -3.59
C SER A 4 -20.35 -16.74 -2.59
N GLU A 5 -20.80 -16.83 -1.33
CA GLU A 5 -20.48 -15.84 -0.29
C GLU A 5 -18.97 -15.78 -0.01
N TYR A 6 -18.34 -16.94 0.09
CA TYR A 6 -16.89 -17.04 0.27
C TYR A 6 -16.12 -16.52 -0.94
N ALA A 7 -16.55 -16.87 -2.16
CA ALA A 7 -15.92 -16.41 -3.38
C ALA A 7 -15.97 -14.88 -3.51
N VAL A 8 -17.12 -14.27 -3.22
CA VAL A 8 -17.29 -12.80 -3.22
C VAL A 8 -16.42 -12.16 -2.14
N GLY A 9 -16.34 -12.77 -0.95
CA GLY A 9 -15.46 -12.31 0.13
C GLY A 9 -13.99 -12.27 -0.28
N THR A 10 -13.49 -13.31 -0.96
CA THR A 10 -12.11 -13.34 -1.47
C THR A 10 -11.87 -12.29 -2.55
N ILE A 11 -12.80 -12.14 -3.51
CA ILE A 11 -12.67 -11.13 -4.58
C ILE A 11 -12.63 -9.72 -3.98
N ALA A 12 -13.50 -9.42 -3.02
CA ALA A 12 -13.52 -8.14 -2.34
C ALA A 12 -12.19 -7.85 -1.62
N ALA A 13 -11.63 -8.85 -0.92
CA ALA A 13 -10.33 -8.72 -0.26
C ALA A 13 -9.19 -8.49 -1.27
N CYS A 14 -9.16 -9.25 -2.38
CA CYS A 14 -8.15 -9.08 -3.43
C CYS A 14 -8.25 -7.71 -4.11
N ALA A 15 -9.47 -7.22 -4.37
CA ALA A 15 -9.68 -5.90 -4.95
C ALA A 15 -9.16 -4.79 -4.01
N PHE A 16 -9.45 -4.90 -2.71
CA PHE A 16 -8.93 -3.97 -1.72
C PHE A 16 -7.39 -4.01 -1.63
N ALA A 17 -6.80 -5.20 -1.62
CA ALA A 17 -5.34 -5.37 -1.62
C ALA A 17 -4.69 -4.73 -2.86
N ALA A 18 -5.30 -4.86 -4.04
CA ALA A 18 -4.82 -4.22 -5.26
C ALA A 18 -4.86 -2.68 -5.19
N VAL A 19 -5.90 -2.11 -4.56
CA VAL A 19 -5.98 -0.66 -4.31
C VAL A 19 -4.87 -0.22 -3.35
N LEU A 20 -4.68 -0.92 -2.23
CA LEU A 20 -3.61 -0.63 -1.28
C LEU A 20 -2.22 -0.72 -1.92
N TYR A 21 -1.99 -1.72 -2.78
CA TYR A 21 -0.75 -1.84 -3.53
C TYR A 21 -0.48 -0.60 -4.39
N LYS A 22 -1.49 -0.10 -5.10
CA LYS A 22 -1.36 1.15 -5.87
C LYS A 22 -1.09 2.37 -5.00
N VAL A 23 -1.69 2.45 -3.81
CA VAL A 23 -1.46 3.55 -2.86
C VAL A 23 -0.01 3.54 -2.37
N VAL A 24 0.47 2.39 -1.89
CA VAL A 24 1.85 2.27 -1.39
C VAL A 24 2.87 2.51 -2.50
N ASN A 25 2.57 2.09 -3.72
CA ASN A 25 3.45 2.27 -4.87
C ASN A 25 3.21 3.60 -5.62
N SER A 26 2.47 4.53 -5.02
CA SER A 26 2.17 5.84 -5.62
C SER A 26 3.34 6.81 -5.46
N GLY A 27 3.42 7.78 -6.37
CA GLY A 27 4.42 8.85 -6.32
C GLY A 27 4.51 9.56 -4.96
N PRO A 28 3.39 10.01 -4.35
CA PRO A 28 3.42 10.68 -3.05
C PRO A 28 4.03 9.84 -1.92
N VAL A 29 3.73 8.54 -1.86
CA VAL A 29 4.30 7.64 -0.82
C VAL A 29 5.79 7.45 -1.04
N LEU A 30 6.22 7.26 -2.29
CA LEU A 30 7.63 7.11 -2.63
C LEU A 30 8.41 8.40 -2.32
N SER A 31 7.87 9.56 -2.68
CA SER A 31 8.50 10.86 -2.39
C SER A 31 8.59 11.12 -0.89
N ALA A 32 7.55 10.80 -0.11
CA ALA A 32 7.60 10.94 1.34
C ALA A 32 8.67 10.04 1.97
N LEU A 33 8.79 8.80 1.49
CA LEU A 33 9.83 7.88 1.95
C LEU A 33 11.23 8.38 1.56
N GLN A 34 11.38 8.93 0.36
CA GLN A 34 12.64 9.51 -0.10
C GLN A 34 13.06 10.70 0.78
N SER A 35 12.15 11.64 1.04
CA SER A 35 12.43 12.78 1.93
C SER A 35 12.79 12.34 3.34
N LEU A 36 12.12 11.31 3.88
CA LEU A 36 12.49 10.75 5.19
C LEU A 36 13.93 10.21 5.22
N VAL A 37 14.36 9.54 4.15
CA VAL A 37 15.73 9.02 4.05
C VAL A 37 16.74 10.16 3.88
N GLU A 38 16.41 11.17 3.07
CA GLU A 38 17.24 12.37 2.90
C GLU A 38 17.41 13.12 4.23
N ASP A 39 16.33 13.34 4.98
CA ASP A 39 16.38 13.96 6.31
C ASP A 39 17.24 13.14 7.29
N ALA A 40 17.11 11.80 7.27
CA ALA A 40 17.90 10.92 8.12
C ALA A 40 19.39 10.92 7.77
N LEU A 41 19.73 11.17 6.50
CA LEU A 41 21.11 11.25 6.02
C LEU A 41 21.73 12.65 6.22
N ASP A 42 20.91 13.71 6.10
CA ASP A 42 21.33 15.10 6.35
C ASP A 42 21.46 15.40 7.84
N ALA A 43 20.82 14.61 8.72
CA ALA A 43 20.97 14.68 10.17
C ALA A 43 22.45 14.61 10.57
N LYS A 44 23.11 15.77 10.58
CA LYS A 44 24.48 15.98 11.03
C LYS A 44 24.60 15.48 12.45
N PHE A 45 25.46 14.48 12.63
CA PHE A 45 26.07 14.16 13.92
C PHE A 45 26.93 15.33 14.40
#